data_AF-A0A968AK21-F1
#
_entry.id   AF-A0A968AK21-F1
#
_cell.length_a   1.000
_cell.length_b   1.000
_cell.length_c   1.000
_cell.angle_alpha   90.00
_cell.angle_beta   90.00
_cell.angle_gamma   90.00
#
_symmetry.space_group_name_H-M   'P 1'
#
loop_
_entity.id
_entity.type
_entity.pdbx_description
1 polymer ?
#
loop_
_entity_poly.entity_id
_entity_poly.type
_entity_poly.pdbx_seq_one_letter_code
_entity_poly.pdbx_strand_id
1 'polypeptide(L)'
;MLLATVLFKKLMVRKHLTTFVLAFLSIFFLNLWGCGNGADPPDEIIEEAKRHTVDIIENVQQERMKVEEGPLELVDEYYNQKNQRYVLTYRIEIRFGSALTKTPTAYIMKDGQGWRYKLSFDQEYEFSLPKNQ
;
A
#
# COMPACT_ATOMS: atom_id res chain seq x y z
N MET A 1 11.54 52.09 42.81
CA MET A 1 12.31 51.14 41.97
C MET A 1 11.69 49.74 41.84
N LEU A 2 10.78 49.28 42.72
CA LEU A 2 10.22 47.92 42.69
C LEU A 2 9.10 47.65 41.67
N LEU A 3 8.43 48.69 41.15
CA LEU A 3 7.29 48.51 40.22
C LEU A 3 7.73 48.18 38.77
N ALA A 4 8.85 48.74 38.33
CA ALA A 4 9.35 48.59 36.96
C ALA A 4 9.91 47.19 36.67
N THR A 5 10.53 46.56 37.68
CA THR A 5 11.07 45.20 37.59
C THR A 5 9.98 44.12 37.49
N VAL A 6 8.82 44.33 38.12
CA VAL A 6 7.66 43.42 38.03
C VAL A 6 7.03 43.49 36.64
N LEU A 7 6.89 44.69 36.06
CA LEU A 7 6.39 44.88 34.70
C LEU A 7 7.30 44.24 33.65
N PHE A 8 8.63 44.38 33.80
CA PHE A 8 9.60 43.77 32.89
C PHE A 8 9.60 42.23 32.95
N LYS A 9 9.54 41.64 34.15
CA LYS A 9 9.40 40.18 34.31
C LYS A 9 8.12 39.65 33.65
N LYS A 10 7.00 40.36 33.83
CA LYS A 10 5.69 39.95 33.25
C LYS A 10 5.68 40.07 31.72
N LEU A 11 6.43 41.01 31.14
CA LEU A 11 6.57 41.18 29.70
C LEU A 11 7.49 40.11 29.05
N MET A 12 8.60 39.75 29.71
CA MET A 12 9.51 38.70 29.23
C MET A 12 8.84 37.31 29.24
N VAL A 13 8.08 36.98 30.30
CA VAL A 13 7.36 35.70 30.39
C VAL A 13 6.34 35.55 29.26
N ARG A 14 5.65 36.63 28.85
CA ARG A 14 4.71 36.60 27.73
C ARG A 14 5.38 36.36 26.37
N LYS A 15 6.60 36.86 26.15
CA LYS A 15 7.32 36.67 24.88
C LYS A 15 7.89 35.25 24.74
N HIS A 16 8.36 34.65 25.84
CA HIS A 16 8.89 33.29 25.82
C HIS A 16 7.78 32.23 25.75
N LEU A 17 6.63 32.47 26.38
CA LEU A 17 5.49 31.54 26.32
C LEU A 17 4.94 31.40 24.89
N THR A 18 4.85 32.51 24.13
CA THR A 18 4.35 32.45 22.74
C THR A 18 5.33 31.77 21.79
N THR A 19 6.64 31.94 21.97
CA THR A 19 7.65 31.25 21.14
C THR A 19 7.73 29.77 21.45
N PHE A 20 7.65 29.38 22.73
CA PHE A 20 7.63 27.96 23.11
C PHE A 20 6.38 27.25 22.61
N VAL A 21 5.20 27.88 22.71
CA VAL A 21 3.94 27.31 22.20
C VAL A 21 3.98 27.20 20.67
N LEU A 22 4.52 28.20 19.96
CA LEU A 22 4.66 28.13 18.49
C LEU A 22 5.63 27.01 18.07
N ALA A 23 6.76 26.85 18.76
CA ALA A 23 7.73 25.80 18.47
C ALA A 23 7.13 24.40 18.72
N PHE A 24 6.41 24.21 19.82
CA PHE A 24 5.74 22.95 20.13
C PHE A 24 4.62 22.62 19.14
N LEU A 25 3.82 23.61 18.72
CA LEU A 25 2.83 23.44 17.65
C LEU A 25 3.51 23.05 16.33
N SER A 26 4.62 23.70 15.97
CA SER A 26 5.31 23.39 14.71
C SER A 26 5.87 21.96 14.68
N ILE A 27 6.35 21.44 15.82
CA ILE A 27 6.81 20.04 15.95
C ILE A 27 5.60 19.08 15.94
N PHE A 28 4.47 19.44 16.53
CA PHE A 28 3.25 18.64 16.50
C PHE A 28 2.65 18.55 15.08
N PHE A 29 2.65 19.65 14.32
CA PHE A 29 2.26 19.67 12.90
C PHE A 29 3.28 18.96 11.99
N LEU A 30 4.58 19.02 12.29
CA LEU A 30 5.61 18.21 11.61
C LEU A 30 5.47 16.70 11.90
N ASN A 31 5.03 16.32 13.10
CA ASN A 31 4.72 14.91 13.42
C ASN A 31 3.38 14.44 12.82
N LEU A 32 2.42 15.34 12.56
CA LEU A 32 1.18 14.97 11.85
C LEU A 32 1.41 14.72 10.35
N TRP A 33 2.49 15.26 9.76
CA TRP A 33 2.89 14.98 8.37
C TRP A 33 3.98 13.90 8.26
N GLY A 34 4.48 13.38 9.38
CA GLY A 34 5.47 12.31 9.42
C GLY A 34 4.86 10.98 9.88
N CYS A 35 4.89 9.98 8.99
CA CYS A 35 4.61 8.54 9.22
C CYS A 35 3.19 8.01 8.95
N GLY A 36 2.46 8.62 8.01
CA GLY A 36 1.34 7.98 7.29
C GLY A 36 1.74 7.47 5.90
N ASN A 37 2.97 6.99 5.70
CA ASN A 37 3.43 6.56 4.37
C ASN A 37 3.25 5.05 4.18
N GLY A 38 1.99 4.67 4.04
CA GLY A 38 1.54 3.44 3.43
C GLY A 38 0.19 3.74 2.81
N ALA A 39 0.13 4.74 1.92
CA ALA A 39 -1.10 5.05 1.19
C ALA A 39 -1.55 3.78 0.47
N ASP A 40 -2.82 3.42 0.59
CA ASP A 40 -3.39 2.33 -0.19
C ASP A 40 -3.28 2.66 -1.70
N PRO A 41 -3.10 1.64 -2.55
CA PRO A 41 -3.19 1.85 -3.99
C PRO A 41 -4.57 2.42 -4.37
N PRO A 42 -4.63 3.35 -5.34
CA PRO A 42 -5.90 3.79 -5.92
C PRO A 42 -6.69 2.62 -6.50
N ASP A 43 -8.01 2.73 -6.53
CA ASP A 43 -8.90 1.70 -7.07
C ASP A 43 -8.53 1.34 -8.52
N GLU A 44 -8.14 2.32 -9.35
CA GLU A 44 -7.75 2.02 -10.75
C GLU A 44 -6.51 1.12 -10.82
N ILE A 45 -5.57 1.29 -9.89
CA ILE A 45 -4.35 0.47 -9.81
C ILE A 45 -4.69 -0.94 -9.33
N ILE A 46 -5.65 -1.07 -8.42
CA ILE A 46 -6.15 -2.36 -7.94
C ILE A 46 -6.86 -3.11 -9.08
N GLU A 47 -7.73 -2.43 -9.82
CA GLU A 47 -8.46 -3.04 -10.94
C GLU A 47 -7.54 -3.42 -12.11
N GLU A 48 -6.52 -2.60 -12.40
CA GLU A 48 -5.50 -2.95 -13.40
C GLU A 48 -4.68 -4.17 -12.96
N ALA A 49 -4.30 -4.24 -11.68
CA ALA A 49 -3.62 -5.40 -11.12
C ALA A 49 -4.48 -6.67 -11.19
N LYS A 50 -5.79 -6.57 -10.91
CA LYS A 50 -6.73 -7.70 -11.04
C LYS A 50 -6.78 -8.19 -12.48
N ARG A 51 -6.92 -7.28 -13.45
CA ARG A 51 -6.93 -7.60 -14.88
C ARG A 51 -5.67 -8.31 -15.32
N HIS A 52 -4.50 -7.76 -14.98
CA HIS A 52 -3.23 -8.41 -15.29
C HIS A 52 -3.08 -9.77 -14.60
N THR A 53 -3.60 -9.93 -13.37
CA THR A 53 -3.56 -11.22 -12.68
C THR A 53 -4.32 -12.28 -13.46
N VAL A 54 -5.55 -11.95 -13.88
CA VAL A 54 -6.40 -12.84 -14.69
C VAL A 54 -5.71 -13.16 -16.01
N ASP A 55 -5.26 -12.15 -16.76
CA ASP A 55 -4.60 -12.32 -18.05
C ASP A 55 -3.37 -13.24 -17.96
N ILE A 56 -2.52 -13.06 -16.94
CA ILE A 56 -1.33 -13.90 -16.75
C ILE A 56 -1.74 -15.34 -16.44
N ILE A 57 -2.70 -15.54 -15.55
CA ILE A 57 -3.15 -16.88 -15.15
C ILE A 57 -3.76 -17.60 -16.35
N GLU A 58 -4.67 -16.95 -17.08
CA GLU A 58 -5.31 -17.52 -18.27
C GLU A 58 -4.29 -17.86 -19.37
N ASN A 59 -3.32 -16.97 -19.63
CA ASN A 59 -2.26 -17.24 -20.62
C ASN A 59 -1.40 -18.45 -20.20
N VAL A 60 -1.00 -18.53 -18.93
CA VAL A 60 -0.21 -19.66 -18.42
C VAL A 60 -1.01 -20.97 -18.52
N GLN A 61 -2.32 -20.92 -18.26
CA GLN A 61 -3.19 -22.07 -18.43
C GLN A 61 -3.27 -22.49 -19.90
N GLN A 62 -3.53 -21.58 -20.82
CA GLN A 62 -3.62 -21.89 -22.26
C GLN A 62 -2.30 -22.47 -22.81
N GLU A 63 -1.16 -21.91 -22.43
CA GLU A 63 0.15 -22.34 -22.93
C GLU A 63 0.60 -23.68 -22.35
N ARG A 64 0.36 -23.91 -21.06
CA ARG A 64 0.99 -25.03 -20.31
C ARG A 64 0.00 -26.09 -19.86
N MET A 65 -1.29 -25.77 -19.76
CA MET A 65 -2.33 -26.62 -19.19
C MET A 65 -3.42 -26.88 -20.24
N LYS A 66 -3.24 -27.90 -21.07
CA LYS A 66 -4.32 -28.48 -21.90
C LYS A 66 -5.34 -29.23 -21.02
N VAL A 67 -5.91 -28.60 -20.01
CA VAL A 67 -6.64 -29.26 -18.91
C VAL A 67 -7.99 -28.57 -18.69
N GLU A 68 -9.04 -29.36 -18.35
CA GLU A 68 -10.34 -28.81 -17.95
C GLU A 68 -10.20 -27.97 -16.67
N GLU A 69 -10.74 -26.76 -16.74
CA GLU A 69 -10.51 -25.68 -15.79
C GLU A 69 -11.68 -25.57 -14.79
N GLY A 70 -11.36 -25.43 -13.50
CA GLY A 70 -12.27 -24.83 -12.54
C GLY A 70 -12.26 -23.31 -12.66
N PRO A 71 -13.27 -22.61 -12.10
CA PRO A 71 -13.31 -21.15 -12.16
C PRO A 71 -12.11 -20.52 -11.45
N LEU A 72 -11.59 -19.43 -12.03
CA LEU A 72 -10.67 -18.53 -11.35
C LEU A 72 -11.47 -17.61 -10.42
N GLU A 73 -11.19 -17.69 -9.12
CA GLU A 73 -11.95 -16.93 -8.11
C GLU A 73 -11.00 -16.08 -7.26
N LEU A 74 -11.35 -14.80 -7.07
CA LEU A 74 -10.70 -13.96 -6.08
C LEU A 74 -11.25 -14.33 -4.69
N VAL A 75 -10.39 -14.84 -3.82
CA VAL A 75 -10.79 -15.36 -2.49
C VAL A 75 -10.40 -14.44 -1.33
N ASP A 76 -9.44 -13.54 -1.54
CA ASP A 76 -9.03 -12.57 -0.54
C ASP A 76 -8.49 -11.28 -1.18
N GLU A 77 -8.84 -10.14 -0.60
CA GLU A 77 -8.48 -8.81 -1.05
C GLU A 77 -8.36 -7.89 0.18
N TYR A 78 -7.13 -7.49 0.52
CA TYR A 78 -6.91 -6.64 1.69
C TYR A 78 -5.57 -5.88 1.63
N TYR A 79 -5.50 -4.79 2.37
CA TYR A 79 -4.24 -4.09 2.60
C TYR A 79 -3.49 -4.62 3.83
N ASN A 80 -2.25 -5.05 3.64
CA ASN A 80 -1.37 -5.49 4.71
C ASN A 80 -0.52 -4.32 5.20
N GLN A 81 -0.97 -3.66 6.26
CA GLN A 81 -0.27 -2.51 6.87
C GLN A 81 1.16 -2.82 7.33
N LYS A 82 1.40 -4.04 7.84
CA LYS A 82 2.73 -4.45 8.34
C LYS A 82 3.77 -4.46 7.23
N ASN A 83 3.37 -4.88 6.03
CA ASN A 83 4.26 -5.01 4.88
C ASN A 83 4.04 -3.90 3.84
N GLN A 84 3.15 -2.93 4.12
CA GLN A 84 2.77 -1.82 3.24
C GLN A 84 2.46 -2.28 1.81
N ARG A 85 1.65 -3.34 1.69
CA ARG A 85 1.29 -3.94 0.41
C ARG A 85 -0.17 -4.32 0.37
N TYR A 86 -0.80 -4.09 -0.77
CA TYR A 86 -2.12 -4.60 -1.07
C TYR A 86 -1.99 -6.04 -1.59
N VAL A 87 -2.83 -6.93 -1.10
CA VAL A 87 -2.76 -8.37 -1.36
C VAL A 87 -4.04 -8.81 -2.07
N LEU A 88 -3.87 -9.51 -3.18
CA LEU A 88 -4.95 -10.17 -3.93
C LEU A 88 -4.63 -11.67 -3.98
N THR A 89 -5.52 -12.50 -3.45
CA THR A 89 -5.34 -13.96 -3.45
C THR A 89 -6.42 -14.60 -4.30
N TYR A 90 -6.00 -15.41 -5.26
CA TYR A 90 -6.87 -16.15 -6.15
C TYR A 90 -6.86 -17.63 -5.80
N ARG A 91 -7.90 -18.33 -6.23
CA ARG A 91 -8.00 -19.78 -6.21
C ARG A 91 -8.29 -20.27 -7.61
N ILE A 92 -7.60 -21.33 -8.00
CA ILE A 92 -7.87 -22.05 -9.23
C ILE A 92 -7.79 -23.55 -9.01
N GLU A 93 -8.75 -24.29 -9.56
CA GLU A 93 -8.73 -25.75 -9.58
C GLU A 93 -8.28 -26.25 -10.95
N ILE A 94 -7.22 -27.05 -10.97
CA ILE A 94 -6.68 -27.67 -12.18
C ILE A 94 -7.00 -29.17 -12.09
N ARG A 95 -7.75 -29.70 -13.06
CA ARG A 95 -8.19 -31.10 -13.04
C ARG A 95 -7.37 -31.99 -13.97
N PHE A 96 -6.18 -32.41 -13.53
CA PHE A 96 -5.34 -33.34 -14.29
C PHE A 96 -5.28 -34.73 -13.63
N GLY A 97 -6.28 -35.58 -13.90
CA GLY A 97 -6.41 -36.92 -13.31
C GLY A 97 -6.80 -36.91 -11.81
N SER A 98 -6.26 -35.96 -11.05
CA SER A 98 -6.65 -35.58 -9.68
C SER A 98 -6.80 -34.06 -9.60
N ALA A 99 -7.79 -33.56 -8.86
CA ALA A 99 -7.97 -32.12 -8.66
C ALA A 99 -6.81 -31.55 -7.84
N LEU A 100 -6.10 -30.58 -8.41
CA LEU A 100 -5.06 -29.80 -7.74
C LEU A 100 -5.55 -28.37 -7.60
N THR A 101 -5.59 -27.85 -6.38
CA THR A 101 -5.89 -26.43 -6.13
C THR A 101 -4.59 -25.63 -6.08
N LYS A 102 -4.51 -24.54 -6.85
CA LYS A 102 -3.44 -23.54 -6.72
C LYS A 102 -4.00 -22.23 -6.22
N THR A 103 -3.13 -21.47 -5.54
CA THR A 103 -3.49 -20.18 -4.92
C THR A 103 -2.54 -19.07 -5.38
N PRO A 104 -2.72 -18.55 -6.61
CA PRO A 104 -1.96 -17.40 -7.09
C PRO A 104 -2.12 -16.22 -6.13
N THR A 105 -1.02 -15.53 -5.78
CA THR A 105 -1.08 -14.36 -4.90
C THR A 105 -0.36 -13.20 -5.54
N ALA A 106 -1.08 -12.09 -5.73
CA ALA A 106 -0.54 -10.83 -6.22
C ALA A 106 -0.36 -9.82 -5.08
N TYR A 107 0.67 -8.99 -5.23
CA TYR A 107 1.04 -7.92 -4.31
C TYR A 107 1.18 -6.62 -5.09
N ILE A 108 0.54 -5.56 -4.58
CA ILE A 108 0.71 -4.20 -5.08
C ILE A 108 1.43 -3.41 -4.00
N MET A 109 2.58 -2.83 -4.37
CA MET A 109 3.48 -2.15 -3.44
C MET A 109 3.82 -0.78 -3.99
N LYS A 110 3.95 0.20 -3.11
CA LYS A 110 4.44 1.52 -3.51
C LYS A 110 5.95 1.45 -3.70
N ASP A 111 6.42 1.76 -4.90
CA ASP A 111 7.83 2.00 -5.20
C ASP A 111 8.00 3.51 -5.40
N GLY A 112 9.14 4.12 -5.07
CA GLY A 112 9.29 5.59 -5.01
C GLY A 112 8.86 6.35 -6.28
N GLN A 113 8.72 5.64 -7.39
CA GLN A 113 8.20 6.11 -8.66
C GLN A 113 6.88 5.44 -9.09
N GLY A 114 5.97 5.09 -8.19
CA GLY A 114 4.63 4.57 -8.56
C GLY A 114 4.27 3.27 -7.88
N TRP A 115 3.59 2.39 -8.60
CA TRP A 115 3.10 1.13 -8.08
C TRP A 115 3.81 -0.02 -8.76
N ARG A 116 4.25 -0.97 -7.96
CA ARG A 116 4.89 -2.20 -8.38
C ARG A 116 3.94 -3.34 -8.15
N TYR A 117 3.75 -4.15 -9.16
CA TYR A 117 2.97 -5.37 -9.11
C TYR A 117 3.90 -6.58 -9.06
N LYS A 118 3.59 -7.54 -8.19
CA LYS A 118 4.27 -8.83 -8.12
C LYS A 118 3.26 -9.96 -7.94
N LEU A 119 3.26 -10.94 -8.83
CA LEU A 119 2.45 -12.15 -8.76
C LEU A 119 3.32 -13.38 -8.56
N SER A 120 2.93 -14.23 -7.63
CA SER A 120 3.50 -15.57 -7.44
C SER A 120 2.52 -16.60 -7.99
N PHE A 121 2.82 -17.16 -9.17
CA PHE A 121 2.04 -18.22 -9.81
C PHE A 121 2.92 -19.12 -10.70
N ASP A 122 3.32 -20.29 -10.20
CA ASP A 122 4.29 -21.23 -10.79
C ASP A 122 5.71 -20.67 -11.01
N GLN A 123 5.80 -19.40 -11.39
CA GLN A 123 6.94 -18.52 -11.43
C GLN A 123 6.53 -17.14 -10.87
N GLU A 124 7.51 -16.26 -10.66
CA GLU A 124 7.24 -14.89 -10.25
C GLU A 124 7.10 -13.98 -11.47
N TYR A 125 6.09 -13.12 -11.47
CA TYR A 125 5.88 -12.06 -12.46
C TYR A 125 5.95 -10.72 -11.75
N GLU A 126 6.81 -9.82 -12.21
CA GLU A 126 7.00 -8.51 -11.58
C GLU A 126 7.12 -7.43 -12.65
N PHE A 127 6.36 -6.36 -12.49
CA PHE A 127 6.41 -5.20 -13.37
C PHE A 127 5.84 -3.96 -12.67
N SER A 128 6.14 -2.79 -13.23
CA SER A 128 5.55 -1.53 -12.76
C SER A 128 4.15 -1.36 -13.34
N LEU A 129 3.19 -1.05 -12.48
CA LEU A 129 1.88 -0.58 -12.93
C LEU A 129 2.04 0.87 -13.39
N PRO A 130 1.46 1.24 -14.55
CA PRO A 130 1.61 2.58 -15.09
C PRO A 130 1.19 3.63 -14.05
N LYS A 131 1.98 4.70 -13.93
CA LYS A 131 1.50 5.91 -13.27
C LYS A 131 0.37 6.45 -14.14
N ASN A 132 -0.73 6.88 -13.53
CA ASN A 132 -1.73 7.65 -14.25
C ASN A 132 -1.04 8.81 -14.98
N GLN A 133 -1.34 8.92 -16.28
CA GLN A 133 -1.09 10.13 -17.09
C GLN A 133 -1.95 11.28 -16.58
#